data_AF-A0ABD0RWZ1-F1
#
_entry.id   AF-A0ABD0RWZ1-F1
#
_cell.length_a   1.000
_cell.length_b   1.000
_cell.length_c   1.000
_cell.angle_alpha   90.00
_cell.angle_beta   90.00
_cell.angle_gamma   90.00
#
_symmetry.space_group_name_H-M   'P 1'
#
loop_
_entity.id
_entity.type
_entity.pdbx_description
1 polymer ?
#
loop_
_entity_poly.entity_id
_entity_poly.type
_entity_poly.pdbx_seq_one_letter_code
_entity_poly.pdbx_strand_id
1 'polypeptide(L)'
;MQTVRTVDVVDCSFLFCFSKHNKAAVQIKEDMKRMVQLPMNKPSPATATGGKKIFGMSLLVLSNLGLVKDGVPVVVRCMVEYLEKH
;
A
#
# COMPACT_ATOMS: atom_id res chain seq x y z
N MET A 1 -20.21 -3.32 9.89
CA MET A 1 -19.46 -2.39 10.75
C MET A 1 -17.98 -2.60 10.49
N GLN A 2 -17.33 -1.69 9.76
CA GLN A 2 -15.94 -1.86 9.31
C GLN A 2 -15.01 -1.29 10.38
N THR A 3 -14.28 -2.16 11.06
CA THR A 3 -13.26 -1.79 12.06
C THR A 3 -12.11 -1.07 11.37
N VAL A 4 -12.12 0.26 11.46
CA VAL A 4 -10.98 1.12 11.15
C VAL A 4 -9.85 0.70 12.09
N ARG A 5 -8.78 0.12 11.54
CA ARG A 5 -7.56 -0.10 12.30
C ARG A 5 -6.94 1.27 12.53
N THR A 6 -7.17 1.82 13.71
CA THR A 6 -6.48 3.00 14.21
C THR A 6 -5.01 2.61 14.35
N VAL A 7 -4.17 3.06 13.43
CA VAL A 7 -2.72 2.95 13.60
C VAL A 7 -2.37 4.01 14.63
N ASP A 8 -1.91 3.59 15.81
CA ASP A 8 -1.36 4.50 16.80
C ASP A 8 -0.18 5.25 16.15
N VAL A 9 -0.40 6.53 15.90
CA VAL A 9 0.64 7.44 15.43
C VAL A 9 1.62 7.57 16.59
N VAL A 10 2.76 6.89 16.48
CA VAL A 10 3.91 7.16 17.36
C VAL A 10 4.19 8.66 17.23
N ASP A 11 4.08 9.34 18.37
CA ASP A 11 4.28 10.78 18.48
C ASP A 11 5.76 11.08 18.22
N CYS A 12 6.11 11.33 16.95
CA CYS A 12 7.46 11.71 16.52
C CYS A 12 7.87 13.12 16.99
N SER A 13 7.30 13.62 18.08
CA SER A 13 7.66 14.91 18.65
C SER A 13 9.14 14.98 19.03
N PHE A 14 9.75 13.86 19.44
CA PHE A 14 11.17 13.83 19.79
C PHE A 14 12.11 14.17 18.61
N LEU A 15 11.76 13.85 17.37
CA LEU A 15 12.61 14.12 16.20
C LEU A 15 12.52 15.58 15.72
N PHE A 16 11.39 16.26 15.96
CA PHE A 16 11.14 17.60 15.39
C PHE A 16 11.11 18.73 16.42
N CYS A 17 11.36 18.46 17.71
CA CYS A 17 11.46 19.51 18.74
C CYS A 17 12.55 20.56 18.43
N PHE A 18 13.64 20.17 17.76
CA PHE A 18 14.76 21.06 17.41
C PHE A 18 14.51 21.94 16.17
N SER A 19 13.40 21.72 15.45
CA SER A 19 13.21 22.29 14.12
C SER A 19 12.63 23.71 14.10
N LYS A 20 12.31 24.31 15.26
CA LYS A 20 11.59 25.60 15.34
C LYS A 20 12.24 26.75 14.57
N HIS A 21 13.55 26.68 14.31
CA HIS A 21 14.30 27.70 13.57
C HIS A 21 14.52 27.39 12.08
N ASN A 22 14.26 26.15 11.63
CA ASN A 22 14.42 25.75 10.24
C ASN A 22 13.06 25.66 9.54
N LYS A 23 12.84 26.59 8.59
CA LYS A 23 11.59 26.68 7.81
C LYS A 23 11.25 25.38 7.07
N ALA A 24 12.23 24.68 6.53
CA ALA A 24 12.01 23.42 5.81
C ALA A 24 11.55 22.30 6.76
N ALA A 25 12.14 22.23 7.96
CA ALA A 25 11.79 21.19 8.92
C ALA A 25 10.40 21.42 9.56
N VAL A 26 10.01 22.69 9.76
CA VAL A 26 8.63 23.05 10.16
C VAL A 26 7.64 22.64 9.08
N GLN A 27 7.96 22.89 7.80
CA GLN A 27 7.11 22.50 6.68
C GLN A 27 6.97 20.98 6.57
N ILE A 28 8.06 20.21 6.68
CA ILE A 28 8.03 18.75 6.66
C ILE A 28 7.12 18.20 7.78
N LYS A 29 7.21 18.75 8.99
CA LYS A 29 6.35 18.35 10.11
C LYS A 29 4.87 18.60 9.82
N GLU A 30 4.52 19.77 9.31
CA GLU A 30 3.13 20.10 8.96
C GLU A 30 2.62 19.27 7.78
N ASP A 31 3.48 18.99 6.78
CA ASP A 31 3.15 18.14 5.64
C ASP A 31 2.94 16.69 6.09
N MET A 32 3.76 16.15 6.99
CA MET A 32 3.54 14.84 7.60
C MET A 32 2.21 14.78 8.35
N LYS A 33 1.89 15.81 9.14
CA LYS A 33 0.62 15.91 9.86
C LYS A 33 -0.56 15.90 8.88
N ARG A 34 -0.47 16.62 7.76
CA ARG A 34 -1.49 16.63 6.71
C ARG A 34 -1.59 15.29 5.98
N MET A 35 -0.46 14.64 5.67
CA MET A 35 -0.43 13.34 5.01
C MET A 35 -1.02 12.22 5.86
N VAL A 36 -0.84 12.26 7.19
CA VAL A 36 -1.42 11.29 8.11
C VAL A 36 -2.93 11.53 8.33
N GLN A 37 -3.37 12.78 8.30
CA GLN A 37 -4.80 13.12 8.37
C GLN A 37 -5.55 12.90 7.06
N LEU A 38 -4.86 12.97 5.92
CA LEU A 38 -5.42 12.59 4.63
C LEU A 38 -5.56 11.06 4.65
N PRO A 39 -6.78 10.50 4.55
CA PRO A 39 -6.93 9.06 4.42
C PRO A 39 -6.10 8.62 3.22
N MET A 40 -5.11 7.76 3.47
CA MET A 40 -4.17 7.23 2.47
C MET A 40 -4.92 7.02 1.17
N ASN A 41 -4.63 7.90 0.20
CA ASN A 41 -5.43 8.06 -1.01
C ASN A 41 -5.88 6.68 -1.46
N LYS A 42 -7.20 6.42 -1.39
CA LYS A 42 -7.77 5.17 -1.91
C LYS A 42 -7.14 4.95 -3.28
N PRO A 43 -6.69 3.73 -3.59
CA PRO A 43 -5.96 3.45 -4.81
C PRO A 43 -6.65 4.13 -5.98
N SER A 44 -5.87 4.89 -6.76
CA SER A 44 -6.39 5.80 -7.78
C SER A 44 -7.41 5.08 -8.68
N PRO A 45 -8.45 5.76 -9.17
CA PRO A 45 -9.43 5.16 -10.08
C PRO A 45 -8.83 4.65 -11.40
N ALA A 46 -7.55 4.93 -11.70
CA ALA A 46 -6.82 4.23 -12.77
C ALA A 46 -6.68 2.71 -12.50
N THR A 47 -6.73 2.27 -11.24
CA THR A 47 -6.88 0.87 -10.84
C THR A 47 -8.33 0.38 -10.84
N ALA A 48 -9.30 1.28 -11.05
CA ALA A 48 -10.72 0.96 -11.22
C ALA A 48 -11.11 0.73 -12.70
N THR A 49 -10.23 1.07 -13.65
CA THR A 49 -10.44 0.78 -15.07
C THR A 49 -10.02 -0.66 -15.40
N GLY A 50 -10.96 -1.59 -15.21
CA GLY A 50 -11.09 -2.85 -15.96
C GLY A 50 -10.10 -3.99 -15.69
N GLY A 51 -8.91 -3.73 -15.14
CA GLY A 51 -7.92 -4.76 -14.83
C GLY A 51 -8.13 -5.38 -13.45
N LYS A 52 -8.26 -6.71 -13.35
CA LYS A 52 -8.18 -7.41 -12.07
C LYS A 52 -6.78 -7.16 -11.47
N LYS A 53 -6.68 -6.36 -10.40
CA LYS A 53 -5.41 -6.16 -9.69
C LYS A 53 -4.92 -7.52 -9.18
N ILE A 54 -3.75 -7.98 -9.62
CA ILE A 54 -3.19 -9.30 -9.25
C ILE A 54 -2.01 -9.13 -8.27
N PHE A 55 -1.18 -8.11 -8.51
CA PHE A 55 0.01 -7.82 -7.70
C PHE A 55 -0.32 -6.96 -6.48
N GLY A 56 0.42 -7.16 -5.38
CA GLY A 56 0.24 -6.44 -4.13
C GLY A 56 -1.07 -6.78 -3.39
N MET A 57 -1.77 -7.85 -3.77
CA MET A 57 -2.84 -8.46 -2.97
C MET A 57 -2.30 -9.59 -2.10
N SER A 58 -2.97 -9.86 -0.98
CA SER A 58 -2.72 -11.06 -0.18
C SER A 58 -3.03 -12.32 -1.00
N LEU A 59 -2.21 -13.36 -0.85
CA LEU A 59 -2.43 -14.66 -1.48
C LEU A 59 -3.77 -15.29 -1.08
N LEU A 60 -4.23 -15.05 0.15
CA LEU A 60 -5.54 -15.53 0.60
C LEU A 60 -6.68 -14.87 -0.19
N VAL A 61 -6.58 -13.56 -0.42
CA VAL A 61 -7.56 -12.83 -1.25
C VAL A 61 -7.50 -13.33 -2.69
N LEU A 62 -6.30 -13.56 -3.22
CA LEU A 62 -6.10 -14.08 -4.57
C LEU A 62 -6.68 -15.51 -4.73
N SER A 63 -6.54 -16.34 -3.71
CA SER A 63 -7.12 -17.69 -3.66
C SER A 63 -8.64 -17.65 -3.63
N ASN A 64 -9.24 -16.77 -2.82
CA ASN A 64 -10.70 -16.57 -2.78
C ASN A 64 -11.26 -16.08 -4.12
N LEU A 65 -10.44 -15.40 -4.94
CA LEU A 65 -10.80 -14.98 -6.30
C LEU A 65 -10.62 -16.08 -7.36
N GLY A 66 -10.18 -17.28 -6.96
CA GLY A 66 -9.93 -18.40 -7.89
C GLY A 66 -8.70 -18.22 -8.78
N LEU A 67 -7.78 -17.32 -8.40
CA LEU A 67 -6.57 -17.00 -9.18
C LEU A 67 -5.32 -17.77 -8.70
N VAL A 68 -5.52 -18.78 -7.86
CA VAL A 68 -4.48 -19.66 -7.31
C VAL A 68 -4.85 -21.10 -7.62
N LYS A 69 -3.91 -21.85 -8.21
CA LYS A 69 -4.05 -23.28 -8.51
C LYS A 69 -2.89 -24.05 -7.89
N ASP A 70 -3.21 -25.07 -7.10
CA ASP A 70 -2.22 -25.90 -6.38
C ASP A 70 -1.30 -25.06 -5.47
N GLY A 71 -1.85 -24.02 -4.84
CA GLY A 71 -1.09 -23.08 -4.01
C GLY A 71 -0.26 -22.04 -4.78
N VAL A 72 -0.23 -22.11 -6.12
CA VAL A 72 0.55 -21.19 -6.95
C VAL A 72 -0.37 -20.21 -7.69
N PRO A 73 -0.11 -18.88 -7.63
CA PRO A 73 -0.81 -17.91 -8.45
C PRO A 73 -0.67 -18.21 -9.94
N VAL A 74 -1.78 -18.16 -10.68
CA VAL A 74 -1.81 -18.47 -12.13
C VAL A 74 -0.78 -17.63 -12.90
N VAL A 75 -0.64 -16.35 -12.57
CA VAL A 75 0.34 -15.46 -13.20
C VAL A 75 1.79 -15.95 -13.04
N VAL A 76 2.14 -16.49 -11.87
CA VAL A 76 3.49 -17.01 -11.61
C VAL A 76 3.74 -18.26 -12.44
N ARG A 77 2.76 -19.15 -12.53
CA ARG A 77 2.85 -20.34 -13.38
C ARG A 77 3.07 -19.97 -14.85
N CYS A 78 2.25 -19.06 -15.37
CA CYS A 78 2.41 -18.59 -16.76
C CYS A 78 3.77 -17.94 -17.02
N MET A 79 4.32 -17.20 -16.05
CA MET A 79 5.66 -16.61 -16.17
C MET A 79 6.74 -17.69 -16.26
N VAL A 80 6.70 -18.70 -15.39
CA VAL A 80 7.69 -19.79 -15.40
C VAL A 80 7.60 -20.58 -16.71
N GLU A 81 6.39 -20.98 -17.11
CA GLU A 81 6.16 -21.70 -18.37
C GLU A 81 6.64 -20.92 -19.60
N TYR A 82 6.56 -19.59 -19.56
CA TYR A 82 7.06 -18.74 -20.64
C TYR A 82 8.59 -18.72 -20.68
N LEU A 83 9.24 -18.53 -19.52
CA LEU A 83 10.69 -18.51 -19.38
C LEU A 83 11.34 -19.87 -19.67
N GLU A 84 10.62 -20.97 -19.47
CA GLU A 84 11.11 -22.31 -19.83
C GLU A 84 11.09 -22.54 -21.35
N LYS A 85 10.20 -21.86 -22.08
CA LYS A 85 10.01 -22.05 -23.53
C LYS A 85 10.85 -21.12 -24.40
N HIS A 86 11.33 -20.01 -23.87
CA HIS A 86 11.98 -18.92 -24.60
C HIS A 86 13.26 -18.49 -23.92
#